data_AF-A0A158AGR7-F1
#
_entry.id   AF-A0A158AGR7-F1
#
_cell.length_a   1.000
_cell.length_b   1.000
_cell.length_c   1.000
_cell.angle_alpha   90.00
_cell.angle_beta   90.00
_cell.angle_gamma   90.00
#
_symmetry.space_group_name_H-M   'P 1'
#
loop_
_entity.id
_entity.type
_entity.pdbx_description
1 polymer ?
#
loop_
_entity_poly.entity_id
_entity_poly.type
_entity_poly.pdbx_seq_one_letter_code
_entity_poly.pdbx_strand_id
1 'polypeptide(L)'
;MNAERTITNVGAGQVTSNSTDAINGSQLFATNSAVNNNSNSINSINVLAQNSVQYDNSTHNSITLGGTTYNSSTHTGGTKIINVADGSNAGDAVNYSQLTNVSNSVNNIYTTGTKYFHANSTGADSQATRPQSA
;
A
#
# COMPACT_ATOMS: atom_id res chain seq x y z
N MET A 1 38.34 -49.03 23.43
CA MET A 1 37.51 -47.85 23.10
C MET A 1 37.16 -47.96 21.63
N ASN A 2 35.88 -47.86 21.25
CA ASN A 2 35.48 -47.84 19.84
C ASN A 2 35.66 -46.43 19.31
N ALA A 3 36.54 -46.25 18.32
CA ALA A 3 36.67 -45.00 17.58
C ALA A 3 35.67 -44.98 16.41
N GLU A 4 35.15 -43.80 16.07
CA GLU A 4 34.35 -43.62 14.86
C GLU A 4 35.14 -44.03 13.61
N ARG A 5 34.44 -44.62 12.63
CA ARG A 5 35.02 -45.03 11.35
C ARG A 5 34.30 -44.31 10.22
N THR A 6 35.07 -43.70 9.33
CA THR A 6 34.56 -43.13 8.08
C THR A 6 34.47 -44.22 7.02
N ILE A 7 33.35 -44.26 6.30
CA ILE A 7 33.17 -45.13 5.13
C ILE A 7 33.23 -44.26 3.87
N THR A 8 34.14 -44.57 2.96
CA THR A 8 34.37 -43.80 1.72
C THR A 8 34.06 -44.64 0.48
N ASN A 9 34.09 -44.02 -0.71
CA ASN A 9 33.79 -44.67 -2.00
C ASN A 9 32.40 -45.32 -2.08
N VAL A 10 31.45 -44.78 -1.31
CA VAL A 10 30.04 -45.18 -1.35
C VAL A 10 29.40 -44.60 -2.60
N GLY A 11 28.94 -45.46 -3.51
CA GLY A 11 28.14 -45.05 -4.67
C GLY A 11 26.84 -44.35 -4.23
N ALA A 12 26.22 -43.57 -5.13
CA ALA A 12 24.95 -42.94 -4.80
C ALA A 12 23.87 -44.02 -4.59
N GLY A 13 23.28 -44.08 -3.40
CA GLY A 13 22.22 -45.03 -3.08
C GLY A 13 20.90 -44.64 -3.73
N GLN A 14 20.01 -45.60 -3.96
CA GLN A 14 18.69 -45.29 -4.49
C GLN A 14 17.85 -44.53 -3.44
N VAL A 15 17.18 -43.45 -3.84
CA VAL A 15 16.26 -42.69 -2.97
C VAL A 15 14.83 -43.08 -3.32
N THR A 16 14.38 -44.21 -2.79
CA THR A 16 13.03 -44.76 -2.96
C THR A 16 12.51 -45.25 -1.61
N SER A 17 11.20 -45.45 -1.48
CA SER A 17 10.56 -45.83 -0.20
C SER A 17 11.04 -47.16 0.38
N ASN A 18 11.57 -48.06 -0.46
CA ASN A 18 11.97 -49.41 -0.07
C ASN A 18 13.50 -49.60 -0.11
N SER A 19 14.27 -48.52 -0.32
CA SER A 19 15.71 -48.59 -0.42
C SER A 19 16.36 -48.95 0.92
N THR A 20 17.35 -49.82 0.87
CA THR A 20 18.26 -50.12 1.99
C THR A 20 19.70 -49.70 1.67
N ASP A 21 19.88 -48.94 0.58
CA ASP A 21 21.20 -48.48 0.15
C ASP A 21 21.71 -47.39 1.11
N ALA A 22 23.01 -47.41 1.37
CA ALA A 22 23.64 -46.29 2.08
C ALA A 22 23.64 -45.03 1.20
N ILE A 23 23.39 -43.88 1.82
CA ILE A 23 23.40 -42.57 1.15
C ILE A 23 24.78 -41.94 1.30
N ASN A 24 25.33 -41.34 0.25
CA ASN A 24 26.63 -40.69 0.31
C ASN A 24 26.53 -39.16 0.50
N GLY A 25 27.68 -38.52 0.71
CA GLY A 25 27.75 -37.09 0.97
C GLY A 25 27.22 -36.19 -0.15
N SER A 26 27.31 -36.60 -1.43
CA SER A 26 26.83 -35.76 -2.53
C SER A 26 25.30 -35.70 -2.60
N GLN A 27 24.61 -36.79 -2.24
CA GLN A 27 23.15 -36.85 -2.17
C GLN A 27 22.61 -36.01 -0.99
N LEU A 28 23.27 -36.09 0.17
CA LEU A 28 22.93 -35.24 1.31
C LEU A 28 23.23 -33.76 1.01
N PHE A 29 24.35 -33.48 0.35
CA PHE A 29 24.70 -32.13 -0.09
C PHE A 29 23.68 -31.56 -1.10
N ALA A 30 23.22 -32.36 -2.06
CA ALA A 30 22.18 -31.94 -3.00
C ALA A 30 20.87 -31.57 -2.28
N THR A 31 20.46 -32.38 -1.30
CA THR A 31 19.29 -32.11 -0.46
C THR A 31 19.48 -30.82 0.34
N ASN A 32 20.62 -30.67 1.01
CA ASN A 32 20.93 -29.45 1.78
C ASN A 32 21.01 -28.21 0.88
N SER A 33 21.46 -28.35 -0.36
CA SER A 33 21.47 -27.26 -1.34
C SER A 33 20.04 -26.83 -1.69
N ALA A 34 19.14 -27.78 -1.93
CA ALA A 34 17.73 -27.49 -2.18
C ALA A 34 17.06 -26.82 -0.96
N VAL A 35 17.36 -27.29 0.26
CA VAL A 35 16.87 -26.68 1.51
C VAL A 35 17.37 -25.25 1.67
N ASN A 36 18.66 -24.99 1.39
CA ASN A 36 19.22 -23.65 1.45
C ASN A 36 18.55 -22.71 0.44
N ASN A 37 18.28 -23.21 -0.78
CA ASN A 37 17.55 -22.44 -1.79
C ASN A 37 16.13 -22.10 -1.33
N ASN A 38 15.41 -23.07 -0.74
CA ASN A 38 14.08 -22.83 -0.17
C ASN A 38 14.12 -21.77 0.94
N SER A 39 15.10 -21.84 1.85
CA SER A 39 15.29 -20.84 2.90
C SER A 39 15.51 -19.44 2.34
N ASN A 40 16.31 -19.31 1.27
CA ASN A 40 16.52 -18.04 0.59
C ASN A 40 15.23 -17.51 -0.06
N SER A 41 14.46 -18.37 -0.72
CA SER A 41 13.16 -17.99 -1.30
C SER A 41 12.16 -17.53 -0.23
N ILE A 42 12.10 -18.22 0.92
CA ILE A 42 11.23 -17.85 2.05
C ILE A 42 11.63 -16.48 2.61
N ASN A 43 12.92 -16.21 2.75
CA ASN A 43 13.40 -14.89 3.19
C ASN A 43 12.98 -13.78 2.23
N SER A 44 13.10 -14.01 0.91
CA SER A 44 12.64 -13.07 -0.10
C SER A 44 11.12 -12.80 0.00
N ILE A 45 10.32 -13.86 0.20
CA ILE A 45 8.87 -13.72 0.40
C ILE A 45 8.55 -12.89 1.66
N ASN A 46 9.25 -13.15 2.77
CA ASN A 46 9.06 -12.39 4.01
C ASN A 46 9.40 -10.90 3.84
N VAL A 47 10.45 -10.59 3.08
CA VAL A 47 10.80 -9.20 2.76
C VAL A 47 9.70 -8.54 1.92
N LEU A 48 9.16 -9.23 0.91
CA LEU A 48 8.05 -8.72 0.10
C LEU A 48 6.80 -8.49 0.95
N ALA A 49 6.43 -9.44 1.81
CA ALA A 49 5.27 -9.33 2.69
C ALA A 49 5.37 -8.10 3.62
N GLN A 50 6.53 -7.88 4.24
CA GLN A 50 6.78 -6.75 5.13
C GLN A 50 6.72 -5.38 4.45
N ASN A 51 7.02 -5.31 3.14
CA ASN A 51 7.06 -4.06 2.38
C ASN A 51 5.84 -3.85 1.48
N SER A 52 4.85 -4.75 1.55
CA SER A 52 3.63 -4.69 0.75
C SER A 52 2.49 -4.00 1.50
N VAL A 53 1.58 -3.35 0.76
CA VAL A 53 0.30 -2.89 1.32
C VAL A 53 -0.62 -4.10 1.47
N GLN A 54 -1.18 -4.30 2.66
CA GLN A 54 -2.02 -5.44 3.01
C GLN A 54 -3.35 -4.95 3.61
N TYR A 55 -4.38 -5.78 3.49
CA TYR A 55 -5.64 -5.55 4.22
C TYR A 55 -5.44 -5.84 5.70
N ASP A 56 -6.19 -5.13 6.55
CA ASP A 56 -6.08 -5.29 8.00
C ASP A 56 -6.57 -6.66 8.48
N ASN A 57 -7.51 -7.28 7.76
CA ASN A 57 -8.05 -8.61 8.04
C ASN A 57 -8.73 -9.25 6.82
N SER A 58 -9.23 -10.48 6.98
CA SER A 58 -9.83 -11.32 5.92
C SER A 58 -11.15 -10.79 5.33
N THR A 59 -11.77 -9.77 5.91
CA THR A 59 -12.97 -9.14 5.32
C THR A 59 -12.63 -8.17 4.20
N HIS A 60 -11.37 -7.75 4.09
CA HIS A 60 -10.85 -6.83 3.06
C HIS A 60 -11.56 -5.47 3.00
N ASN A 61 -12.14 -5.02 4.12
CA ASN A 61 -12.86 -3.74 4.17
C ASN A 61 -11.96 -2.53 4.51
N SER A 62 -10.74 -2.75 5.00
CA SER A 62 -9.84 -1.67 5.39
C SER A 62 -8.37 -1.99 5.12
N ILE A 63 -7.62 -0.93 4.84
CA ILE A 63 -6.15 -0.91 4.73
C ILE A 63 -5.67 0.23 5.62
N THR A 64 -4.86 -0.09 6.63
CA THR A 64 -4.12 0.89 7.42
C THR A 64 -2.69 0.98 6.92
N LEU A 65 -2.29 2.13 6.37
CA LEU A 65 -0.93 2.32 5.84
C LEU A 65 0.08 2.49 7.00
N GLY A 66 1.21 1.79 6.92
CA GLY A 66 2.22 1.72 7.98
C GLY A 66 3.10 2.97 8.18
N GLY A 67 2.70 4.14 7.68
CA GLY A 67 3.39 5.40 7.93
C GLY A 67 3.34 5.81 9.41
N THR A 68 4.05 6.88 9.77
CA THR A 68 3.96 7.43 11.13
C THR A 68 2.55 7.95 11.40
N THR A 69 2.16 8.08 12.67
CA THR A 69 0.83 8.60 13.03
C THR A 69 0.58 9.97 12.39
N TYR A 70 -0.54 10.10 11.68
CA TYR A 70 -0.94 11.37 11.08
C TYR A 70 -1.41 12.35 12.16
N ASN A 71 -0.83 13.56 12.17
CA ASN A 71 -1.22 14.66 13.04
C ASN A 71 -2.07 15.66 12.25
N SER A 72 -3.35 15.78 12.60
CA SER A 72 -4.33 16.64 11.92
C SER A 72 -4.11 18.14 12.15
N SER A 73 -3.37 18.54 13.19
CA SER A 73 -3.09 19.94 13.48
C SER A 73 -1.88 20.44 12.67
N THR A 74 -0.82 19.63 12.60
CA THR A 74 0.41 19.98 11.88
C THR A 74 0.43 19.48 10.44
N HIS A 75 -0.53 18.63 10.03
CA HIS A 75 -0.61 17.98 8.73
C HIS A 75 0.66 17.16 8.38
N THR A 76 1.28 16.56 9.39
CA THR A 76 2.51 15.76 9.25
C THR A 76 2.28 14.29 9.62
N GLY A 77 3.13 13.41 9.10
CA GLY A 77 3.02 11.96 9.27
C GLY A 77 2.13 11.32 8.20
N GLY A 78 1.68 10.10 8.45
CA GLY A 78 0.91 9.27 7.52
C GLY A 78 1.76 8.72 6.36
N THR A 79 1.07 8.11 5.40
CA THR A 79 1.64 7.64 4.13
C THR A 79 0.98 8.40 3.00
N LYS A 80 1.78 9.08 2.16
CA LYS A 80 1.26 9.73 0.94
C LYS A 80 1.01 8.67 -0.14
N ILE A 81 -0.18 8.70 -0.73
CA ILE A 81 -0.47 7.97 -1.97
C ILE A 81 -0.39 9.00 -3.11
N ILE A 82 0.55 8.79 -4.04
CA ILE A 82 0.80 9.68 -5.18
C ILE A 82 0.60 8.93 -6.49
N ASN A 83 0.61 9.66 -7.61
CA ASN A 83 0.30 9.11 -8.93
C ASN A 83 -1.11 8.49 -8.99
N VAL A 84 -2.04 9.06 -8.23
CA VAL A 84 -3.47 8.75 -8.30
C VAL A 84 -4.05 9.52 -9.48
N ALA A 85 -4.57 8.82 -10.49
CA ALA A 85 -5.27 9.42 -11.60
C ALA A 85 -6.59 10.09 -11.14
N ASP A 86 -7.12 11.02 -11.93
CA ASP A 86 -8.42 11.66 -11.62
C ASP A 86 -9.53 10.60 -11.57
N GLY A 87 -10.27 10.55 -10.46
CA GLY A 87 -11.41 9.65 -10.31
C GLY A 87 -12.56 10.04 -11.24
N SER A 88 -13.19 9.07 -11.89
CA SER A 88 -14.24 9.30 -12.89
C SER A 88 -15.57 8.61 -12.55
N ASN A 89 -15.51 7.51 -11.79
CA ASN A 89 -16.68 6.75 -11.35
C ASN A 89 -16.92 6.92 -9.85
N ALA A 90 -18.15 6.60 -9.41
CA ALA A 90 -18.46 6.52 -7.99
C ALA A 90 -17.61 5.41 -7.33
N GLY A 91 -16.89 5.78 -6.27
CA GLY A 91 -15.98 4.87 -5.56
C GLY A 91 -14.50 5.04 -5.93
N ASP A 92 -14.18 5.78 -6.99
CA ASP A 92 -12.78 6.12 -7.29
C ASP A 92 -12.22 7.06 -6.22
N ALA A 93 -10.93 6.92 -5.93
CA ALA A 93 -10.21 7.91 -5.13
C ALA A 93 -10.13 9.25 -5.89
N VAL A 94 -10.20 10.35 -5.15
CA VAL A 94 -9.99 11.69 -5.69
C VAL A 94 -8.54 12.14 -5.45
N ASN A 95 -7.98 12.92 -6.37
CA ASN A 95 -6.62 13.46 -6.23
C ASN A 95 -6.61 14.99 -6.08
N TYR A 96 -5.40 15.56 -6.00
CA TYR A 96 -5.21 16.99 -5.73
C TYR A 96 -5.67 17.92 -6.87
N SER A 97 -5.57 17.50 -8.14
CA SER A 97 -6.06 18.30 -9.28
C SER A 97 -7.56 18.51 -9.23
N GLN A 98 -8.31 17.46 -8.91
CA GLN A 98 -9.77 17.54 -8.78
C GLN A 98 -10.20 18.47 -7.65
N LEU A 99 -9.53 18.40 -6.48
CA LEU A 99 -9.81 19.31 -5.36
C LEU A 99 -9.47 20.77 -5.71
N THR A 100 -8.37 20.99 -6.45
CA THR A 100 -7.97 22.33 -6.91
C THR A 100 -9.01 22.93 -7.86
N ASN A 101 -9.60 22.14 -8.75
CA ASN A 101 -10.67 22.60 -9.66
C ASN A 101 -11.92 23.07 -8.89
N VAL A 102 -12.30 22.34 -7.82
CA VAL A 102 -13.38 22.75 -6.93
C VAL A 102 -13.04 24.06 -6.22
N SER A 103 -11.84 24.16 -5.64
CA SER A 103 -11.35 25.37 -4.96
C SER A 103 -11.38 26.61 -5.87
N ASN A 104 -10.94 26.46 -7.12
CA ASN A 104 -10.97 27.54 -8.11
C ASN A 104 -12.41 27.98 -8.44
N SER A 105 -13.33 27.03 -8.55
CA SER A 105 -14.75 27.33 -8.80
C SER A 105 -15.36 28.14 -7.64
N VAL A 106 -15.03 27.79 -6.40
CA VAL A 106 -15.47 28.53 -5.19
C VAL A 106 -14.85 29.92 -5.14
N ASN A 107 -13.54 30.04 -5.41
CA ASN A 107 -12.87 31.34 -5.44
C ASN A 107 -13.46 32.28 -6.49
N ASN A 108 -13.81 31.78 -7.67
CA ASN A 108 -14.48 32.58 -8.69
C ASN A 108 -15.84 33.09 -8.23
N ILE A 109 -16.64 32.24 -7.57
CA ILE A 109 -17.93 32.67 -6.99
C ILE A 109 -17.72 33.80 -5.99
N TYR A 110 -16.73 33.69 -5.11
CA TYR A 110 -16.43 34.69 -4.09
C TYR A 110 -15.91 36.01 -4.70
N THR A 111 -14.97 35.92 -5.63
CA THR A 111 -14.23 37.09 -6.13
C THR A 111 -14.92 37.81 -7.28
N THR A 112 -15.51 37.06 -8.22
CA THR A 112 -16.14 37.63 -9.42
C THR A 112 -17.66 37.73 -9.29
N GLY A 113 -18.25 36.99 -8.34
CA GLY A 113 -19.69 36.89 -8.18
C GLY A 113 -20.33 35.94 -9.21
N THR A 114 -21.65 35.81 -9.18
CA THR A 114 -22.37 35.19 -10.32
C THR A 114 -22.61 36.26 -11.37
N LYS A 115 -22.88 35.88 -12.62
CA LYS A 115 -23.05 36.77 -13.80
C LYS A 115 -23.93 38.02 -13.59
N TYR A 116 -24.74 38.07 -12.53
CA TYR A 116 -25.64 39.18 -12.20
C TYR A 116 -25.45 39.78 -10.79
N PHE A 117 -24.54 39.25 -9.97
CA PHE A 117 -24.28 39.75 -8.62
C PHE A 117 -22.77 39.75 -8.35
N HIS A 118 -22.14 40.92 -8.25
CA HIS A 118 -20.80 41.03 -7.67
C HIS A 118 -20.94 41.06 -6.14
N ALA A 119 -20.77 39.91 -5.49
CA ALA A 119 -20.77 39.79 -4.02
C ALA A 119 -19.40 40.15 -3.40
N ASN A 120 -18.68 41.11 -3.98
CA ASN A 120 -17.43 41.62 -3.39
C ASN A 120 -17.70 42.98 -2.74
N SER A 121 -18.54 42.98 -1.70
CA SER A 121 -18.84 44.17 -0.89
C SER A 121 -18.19 44.04 0.48
N THR A 122 -17.45 45.07 0.89
CA THR A 122 -17.12 45.32 2.31
C THR A 122 -18.14 46.26 2.97
N GLY A 123 -19.12 46.77 2.21
CA GLY A 123 -20.23 47.59 2.69
C GLY A 123 -21.49 46.74 2.99
N ALA A 124 -22.40 47.31 3.79
CA ALA A 124 -23.59 46.63 4.31
C ALA A 124 -24.42 45.92 3.24
N ASP A 125 -25.00 44.76 3.62
CA ASP A 125 -25.78 43.88 2.75
C ASP A 125 -26.87 44.63 1.97
N SER A 126 -27.12 44.20 0.73
CA SER A 126 -28.18 44.76 -0.10
C SER A 126 -29.55 44.54 0.55
N GLN A 127 -30.22 45.62 0.94
CA GLN A 127 -31.58 45.59 1.47
C GLN A 127 -32.59 45.76 0.33
N ALA A 128 -33.45 44.77 0.11
CA ALA A 128 -34.54 44.86 -0.84
C ALA A 128 -35.73 45.58 -0.19
N THR A 129 -35.85 46.89 -0.41
CA THR A 129 -37.04 47.65 -0.02
C THR A 129 -38.02 47.73 -1.20
N ARG A 130 -39.15 47.02 -1.09
CA ARG A 130 -40.29 47.27 -1.98
C ARG A 130 -40.88 48.65 -1.64
N PRO A 131 -41.18 49.53 -2.61
CA PRO A 131 -42.07 50.64 -2.33
C PRO A 131 -43.45 50.04 -2.02
N GLN A 132 -44.00 50.35 -0.84
CA GLN A 132 -45.41 50.11 -0.58
C GLN A 132 -46.18 51.10 -1.45
N SER A 133 -46.84 50.61 -2.50
CA SER A 133 -47.77 51.40 -3.29
C SER A 133 -48.85 51.96 -2.36
N ALA A 134 -49.00 53.28 -2.35
CA ALA A 134 -50.10 53.98 -1.69
C ALA A 134 -51.39 53.85 -2.50
#